data_AF-D3Z6S0-F1
#
_entry.id   AF-D3Z6S0-F1
#
_cell.length_a   1.000
_cell.length_b   1.000
_cell.length_c   1.000
_cell.angle_alpha   90.00
_cell.angle_beta   90.00
_cell.angle_gamma   90.00
#
_symmetry.space_group_name_H-M   'P 1'
#
loop_
_entity.id
_entity.type
_entity.pdbx_description
1 polymer ?
#
loop_
_entity_poly.entity_id
_entity_poly.type
_entity_poly.pdbx_seq_one_letter_code
_entity_poly.pdbx_strand_id
1 'polypeptide(L)' 'MAYHSFLVEPISCHAWNKDRTQIAICPNNHEVHIYEKSGAKWNKVHELKEHNGQVT' A
#
# COMPACT_ATOMS: atom_id res chain seq x y z
N MET A 1 -6.25 18.96 5.63
CA MET A 1 -6.24 17.51 5.36
C MET A 1 -4.96 17.16 4.62
N ALA A 2 -4.30 16.05 4.95
CA ALA A 2 -3.16 15.54 4.20
C ALA A 2 -3.67 14.42 3.28
N TYR A 3 -3.55 14.61 1.96
CA TYR A 3 -4.00 13.66 0.95
C TYR A 3 -2.80 13.19 0.12
N HIS A 4 -2.78 11.90 -0.21
CA HIS A 4 -1.82 11.31 -1.12
C HIS A 4 -2.54 10.28 -1.99
N SER A 5 -2.48 10.44 -3.31
CA SER A 5 -3.00 9.44 -4.26
C SER A 5 -1.90 8.43 -4.54
N PHE A 6 -2.05 7.20 -4.06
CA PHE A 6 -1.12 6.12 -4.38
C PHE A 6 -1.34 5.59 -5.80
N LEU A 7 -2.61 5.50 -6.20
CA LEU A 7 -3.08 5.03 -7.50
C LEU A 7 -4.46 5.62 -7.81
N VAL A 8 -5.02 5.29 -8.97
CA VAL A 8 -6.34 5.76 -9.42
C VAL A 8 -7.43 4.73 -9.10
N GLU A 9 -7.07 3.45 -9.07
CA GLU A 9 -7.94 2.35 -8.69
C GLU A 9 -8.22 2.34 -7.16
N PRO A 10 -9.29 1.67 -6.70
CA PRO A 10 -9.60 1.60 -5.28
C PRO A 10 -8.46 0.95 -4.46
N ILE A 11 -8.36 1.36 -3.20
CA ILE A 11 -7.59 0.62 -2.20
C ILE A 11 -8.59 -0.28 -1.47
N SER A 12 -8.52 -1.60 -1.67
CA SER A 12 -9.48 -2.55 -1.08
C SER A 12 -9.27 -2.71 0.42
N CYS A 13 -8.01 -2.79 0.85
CA CYS A 13 -7.62 -2.86 2.25
C CYS A 13 -6.24 -2.23 2.47
N HIS A 14 -5.95 -1.88 3.72
CA HIS A 14 -4.66 -1.32 4.11
C HIS A 14 -4.28 -1.69 5.55
N ALA A 15 -2.99 -1.71 5.83
CA ALA A 15 -2.45 -1.93 7.17
C ALA A 15 -1.19 -1.11 7.39
N TRP A 16 -1.00 -0.65 8.63
CA TRP A 16 0.19 0.09 9.06
C TRP A 16 1.14 -0.80 9.85
N ASN A 17 2.44 -0.58 9.68
CA ASN A 17 3.43 -1.15 10.59
C ASN A 17 3.40 -0.44 11.97
N LYS A 18 4.13 -1.00 12.95
CA LYS A 18 4.08 -0.57 14.36
C LYS A 18 4.39 0.91 14.57
N ASP A 19 5.37 1.45 13.87
CA ASP A 19 5.85 2.82 14.01
C ASP A 19 5.25 3.80 12.99
N ARG A 20 4.34 3.32 12.13
CA ARG A 20 3.65 4.08 11.07
C ARG A 20 4.60 4.71 10.04
N THR A 21 5.76 4.12 9.84
CA THR A 21 6.70 4.51 8.77
C THR A 21 6.36 3.85 7.44
N GLN A 22 5.67 2.71 7.48
CA GLN A 22 5.29 1.93 6.30
C GLN A 22 3.79 1.60 6.29
N ILE A 23 3.21 1.61 5.11
CA ILE A 23 1.83 1.22 4.85
C ILE A 23 1.79 0.13 3.78
N ALA A 24 1.09 -0.95 4.06
CA ALA A 24 0.74 -1.98 3.08
C ALA A 24 -0.65 -1.66 2.53
N ILE A 25 -0.81 -1.66 1.21
CA ILE A 25 -2.08 -1.44 0.52
C ILE A 25 -2.33 -2.52 -0.52
N CYS A 26 -3.59 -2.90 -0.73
CA CYS A 26 -3.97 -3.67 -1.91
C CYS A 26 -4.57 -2.73 -2.97
N PRO A 27 -3.94 -2.59 -4.15
CA PRO A 27 -4.41 -1.73 -5.23
C PRO A 27 -5.51 -2.40 -6.07
N ASN A 28 -6.54 -2.94 -5.41
CA ASN A 28 -7.67 -3.64 -6.03
C ASN A 28 -7.26 -4.82 -6.95
N ASN A 29 -6.21 -5.56 -6.57
CA ASN A 29 -5.73 -6.71 -7.30
C ASN A 29 -5.30 -7.86 -6.35
N HIS A 30 -4.50 -8.80 -6.82
CA HIS A 30 -4.01 -9.95 -6.06
C HIS A 30 -2.64 -9.70 -5.38
N GLU A 31 -2.18 -8.45 -5.38
CA GLU A 31 -0.89 -8.06 -4.82
C GLU A 31 -1.08 -7.15 -3.61
N VAL A 32 -0.07 -7.12 -2.75
CA VAL A 32 0.05 -6.14 -1.66
C VAL A 32 1.31 -5.33 -1.88
N HIS A 33 1.16 -4.02 -1.99
CA HIS A 33 2.26 -3.07 -2.18
C HIS A 33 2.58 -2.43 -0.83
N ILE A 34 3.85 -2.47 -0.42
CA ILE A 34 4.30 -1.80 0.81
C ILE A 34 5.02 -0.52 0.41
N TYR A 35 4.54 0.61 0.93
CA TYR A 35 5.14 1.91 0.74
C TYR A 35 5.79 2.39 2.04
N GLU A 36 6.97 2.98 1.92
CA GLU A 36 7.68 3.64 3.02
C GLU A 36 7.67 5.16 2.81
N LYS A 37 7.50 5.89 3.92
CA LYS A 37 7.54 7.34 3.91
C LYS A 37 8.98 7.85 3.98
N SER A 38 9.43 8.54 2.94
CA SER A 38 10.70 9.27 2.90
C SER A 38 10.43 10.77 2.83
N GLY A 39 10.44 11.43 3.99
CA GLY A 39 10.08 12.85 4.10
C GLY A 39 8.62 13.10 3.70
N ALA A 40 8.42 13.78 2.57
CA ALA A 40 7.10 14.07 2.00
C ALA A 40 6.66 13.08 0.91
N LYS A 41 7.52 12.12 0.53
CA LYS A 41 7.26 11.17 -0.54
C LYS A 41 6.95 9.77 0.01
N TRP A 42 6.17 9.02 -0.74
CA TRP A 42 5.93 7.59 -0.53
C TRP A 42 6.62 6.80 -1.63
N ASN A 43 7.46 5.86 -1.24
CA ASN A 43 8.19 5.00 -2.18
C ASN A 43 7.74 3.55 -1.98
N LYS A 44 7.39 2.85 -3.07
CA LYS A 44 7.11 1.42 -2.99
C LYS A 44 8.42 0.68 -2.70
N VAL A 45 8.47 -0.02 -1.57
CA VAL A 45 9.66 -0.76 -1.10
C VAL A 45 9.50 -2.27 -1.28
N HIS A 46 8.28 -2.79 -1.21
CA HIS A 46 8.00 -4.22 -1.41
C HIS A 46 6.72 -4.46 -2.18
N GLU A 47 6.65 -5.68 -2.71
CA GLU A 47 5.50 -6.21 -3.44
C GLU A 47 5.34 -7.69 -3.09
N LEU A 48 4.19 -8.03 -2.51
CA LEU A 48 3.82 -9.41 -2.15
C LEU A 48 2.82 -9.92 -3.18
N LYS A 49 3.10 -11.07 -3.81
CA LYS A 49 2.37 -11.58 -4.99
C LYS A 49 1.84 -13.01 -4.84
N GLU A 50 1.66 -13.49 -3.61
CA GLU A 50 1.33 -14.90 -3.38
C GLU A 50 -0.15 -15.23 -3.67
N HIS A 51 -1.05 -14.25 -3.60
CA HIS A 51 -2.47 -14.52 -3.80
C HIS A 51 -2.79 -14.76 -5.28
N ASN A 52 -3.69 -15.72 -5.53
CA ASN A 52 -4.26 -16.00 -6.85
C ASN A 52 -5.61 -15.30 -7.08
N GLY A 53 -6.11 -14.57 -6.08
CA GLY A 53 -7.37 -13.83 -6.11
C GLY A 53 -7.21 -12.46 -5.45
N GLN A 54 -8.24 -11.62 -5.53
CA GLN A 54 -8.19 -10.27 -4.96
C GLN A 54 -7.98 -10.30 -3.43
N VAL A 55 -7.11 -9.43 -2.93
CA VAL A 55 -6.88 -9.27 -1.49
C VAL A 55 -8.01 -8.42 -0.89
N THR A 56 -8.63 -8.94 0.18
CA THR A 56 -9.75 -8.32 0.92
C THR A 56 -9.41 -8.10 2.38
#